data_AF-A0A6L8GI01-F1
#
_entry.id   AF-A0A6L8GI01-F1
#
_cell.length_a   1.000
_cell.length_b   1.000
_cell.length_c   1.000
_cell.angle_alpha   90.00
_cell.angle_beta   90.00
_cell.angle_gamma   90.00
#
_symmetry.space_group_name_H-M   'P 1'
#
loop_
_entity.id
_entity.type
_entity.pdbx_description
1 polymer ?
#
loop_
_entity_poly.entity_id
_entity_poly.type
_entity_poly.pdbx_seq_one_letter_code
_entity_poly.pdbx_strand_id
1 'polypeptide(L)'
;MSLHLILDCLNRERIRCTYGAVAAVIGGAARGVGQRLGAKNARNSWIVNKATGEPTDYLDSQKHPDLYRTVRVIATEEELRELLKRCAADRT
;
A
#
# COMPACT_ATOMS: atom_id res chain seq x y z
N MET A 1 -4.40 -13.32 -1.67
CA MET A 1 -3.45 -12.38 -2.32
C MET A 1 -2.25 -12.18 -1.41
N SER A 2 -1.02 -12.09 -1.93
CA SER A 2 0.20 -11.89 -1.11
C SER A 2 0.48 -10.41 -0.86
N LEU A 3 0.96 -10.06 0.34
CA LEU A 3 1.37 -8.69 0.68
C LEU A 3 2.50 -8.17 -0.23
N HIS A 4 3.43 -9.03 -0.62
CA HIS A 4 4.52 -8.64 -1.52
C HIS A 4 4.01 -8.21 -2.90
N LEU A 5 3.03 -8.93 -3.46
CA LEU A 5 2.42 -8.58 -4.75
C LEU A 5 1.69 -7.23 -4.67
N ILE A 6 1.05 -6.94 -3.54
CA ILE A 6 0.42 -5.65 -3.29
C ILE A 6 1.48 -4.55 -3.28
N LEU A 7 2.52 -4.70 -2.48
CA LEU A 7 3.60 -3.70 -2.39
C LEU A 7 4.29 -3.46 -3.73
N ASP A 8 4.51 -4.50 -4.54
CA ASP A 8 5.12 -4.36 -5.87
C ASP A 8 4.24 -3.54 -6.82
N CYS A 9 2.93 -3.84 -6.83
CA CYS A 9 1.97 -3.09 -7.64
C CYS A 9 1.87 -1.64 -7.16
N LEU A 10 1.73 -1.39 -5.85
CA LEU A 10 1.69 -0.02 -5.31
C LEU A 10 2.96 0.77 -5.61
N ASN A 11 4.13 0.13 -5.51
CA ASN A 11 5.41 0.77 -5.80
C ASN A 11 5.55 1.12 -7.29
N ARG A 12 5.13 0.22 -8.17
CA ARG A 12 5.16 0.44 -9.62
C ARG A 12 4.21 1.56 -10.05
N GLU A 13 2.99 1.54 -9.53
CA GLU A 13 1.94 2.52 -9.83
C GLU A 13 2.11 3.82 -9.04
N ARG A 14 3.08 3.86 -8.10
CA ARG A 14 3.39 4.99 -7.22
C ARG A 14 2.15 5.54 -6.54
N ILE A 15 1.36 4.65 -5.96
CA ILE A 15 0.07 4.98 -5.35
C ILE A 15 0.00 4.50 -3.90
N ARG A 16 -0.48 5.37 -3.03
CA ARG A 16 -0.70 5.06 -1.61
C ARG A 16 -1.96 4.23 -1.42
N CYS A 17 -1.95 3.37 -0.40
CA CYS A 17 -3.07 2.49 -0.05
C CYS A 17 -3.26 2.43 1.46
N THR A 18 -4.49 2.40 1.93
CA THR A 18 -4.76 2.33 3.37
C THR A 18 -4.54 0.93 3.94
N TYR A 19 -4.13 0.85 5.20
CA TYR A 19 -4.05 -0.43 5.93
C TYR A 19 -5.35 -1.25 5.85
N GLY A 20 -6.51 -0.59 5.88
CA GLY A 20 -7.82 -1.24 5.80
C GLY A 20 -8.06 -1.93 4.46
N ALA A 21 -7.77 -1.26 3.35
CA ALA A 21 -7.90 -1.83 2.01
C ALA A 21 -6.97 -3.04 1.82
N VAL A 22 -5.72 -2.94 2.28
CA VAL A 22 -4.77 -4.08 2.24
C VAL A 22 -5.28 -5.24 3.08
N ALA A 23 -5.74 -4.98 4.30
CA ALA A 23 -6.23 -6.00 5.22
C ALA A 23 -7.42 -6.78 4.65
N ALA A 24 -8.36 -6.09 4.01
CA ALA A 24 -9.51 -6.69 3.35
C ALA A 24 -9.07 -7.66 2.23
N VAL A 25 -8.15 -7.24 1.36
CA VAL A 25 -7.66 -8.07 0.24
C VAL A 25 -6.88 -9.31 0.70
N ILE A 26 -6.11 -9.22 1.80
CA ILE A 26 -5.33 -10.35 2.31
C ILE A 26 -6.09 -11.22 3.33
N GLY A 27 -7.35 -10.87 3.65
CA GLY A 27 -8.17 -11.59 4.62
C GLY A 27 -7.68 -11.46 6.06
N GLY A 28 -7.63 -10.25 6.61
CA GLY A 28 -7.22 -10.01 7.99
C GLY A 28 -7.61 -8.63 8.53
N ALA A 29 -7.01 -8.25 9.67
CA ALA A 29 -7.23 -6.94 10.30
C ALA A 29 -6.09 -5.96 9.98
N ALA A 30 -6.41 -4.66 9.92
CA ALA A 30 -5.45 -3.58 9.62
C ALA A 30 -4.21 -3.59 10.53
N ARG A 31 -4.39 -3.84 11.83
CA ARG A 31 -3.27 -3.95 12.80
C ARG A 31 -2.30 -5.09 12.43
N GLY A 32 -2.82 -6.19 11.90
CA GLY A 32 -2.01 -7.33 11.47
C GLY A 32 -1.17 -7.02 10.22
N VAL A 33 -1.61 -6.10 9.36
CA VAL A 33 -0.84 -5.66 8.19
C VAL A 33 0.45 -4.97 8.63
N GLY A 34 0.38 -4.05 9.58
CA GLY A 34 1.56 -3.35 10.10
C GLY A 34 2.64 -4.30 10.64
N GLN A 35 2.22 -5.33 11.39
CA GLN A 35 3.13 -6.36 11.90
C GLN A 35 3.79 -7.17 10.78
N ARG A 36 3.06 -7.44 9.68
CA ARG A 36 3.55 -8.20 8.53
C ARG A 36 4.49 -7.41 7.62
N LEU A 37 4.42 -6.07 7.62
CA LEU A 37 5.32 -5.22 6.83
C LEU A 37 6.77 -5.30 7.33
N GLY A 38 6.97 -5.53 8.63
CA GLY A 38 8.30 -5.61 9.24
C GLY A 38 8.99 -4.24 9.31
N ALA A 39 10.26 -4.17 8.91
CA ALA A 39 11.07 -2.96 9.00
C ALA A 39 10.52 -1.83 8.12
N LYS A 40 10.56 -0.60 8.63
CA LYS A 40 10.15 0.62 7.91
C LYS A 40 11.16 0.93 6.81
N ASN A 41 10.68 1.06 5.58
CA ASN A 41 11.48 1.35 4.39
C ASN A 41 10.60 1.95 3.28
N ALA A 42 11.23 2.46 2.22
CA ALA A 42 10.54 3.12 1.12
C ALA A 42 9.41 2.28 0.51
N ARG A 43 9.63 0.98 0.28
CA ARG A 43 8.63 0.08 -0.28
C ARG A 43 7.41 -0.08 0.63
N ASN A 44 7.60 -0.13 1.94
CA ASN A 44 6.50 -0.29 2.89
C ASN A 44 5.75 1.01 3.17
N SER A 45 6.37 2.17 2.87
CA SER A 45 5.76 3.49 3.09
C SER A 45 4.52 3.79 2.23
N TRP A 46 4.26 2.98 1.21
CA TRP A 46 3.02 3.07 0.42
C TRP A 46 1.75 2.73 1.23
N ILE A 47 1.89 2.03 2.36
CA ILE A 47 0.76 1.69 3.23
C ILE A 47 0.58 2.78 4.29
N VAL A 48 -0.55 3.45 4.23
CA VAL A 48 -0.81 4.67 5.00
C VAL A 48 -2.02 4.55 5.91
N ASN A 49 -2.05 5.41 6.94
CA ASN A 49 -3.22 5.59 7.78
C ASN A 49 -4.34 6.28 6.98
N LYS A 50 -5.57 5.80 7.12
CA LYS A 50 -6.74 6.33 6.39
C LYS A 50 -7.07 7.78 6.73
N ALA A 51 -6.88 8.19 7.98
CA ALA A 51 -7.23 9.54 8.45
C ALA A 51 -6.20 10.59 8.03
N THR A 52 -4.91 10.23 8.03
CA THR A 52 -3.83 11.19 7.75
C THR A 52 -3.30 11.11 6.33
N GLY A 53 -3.47 9.97 5.63
CA GLY A 53 -2.81 9.72 4.35
C GLY A 53 -1.30 9.50 4.46
N GLU A 54 -0.79 9.32 5.68
CA GLU A 54 0.65 9.19 6.01
C GLU A 54 1.01 7.76 6.45
N PRO A 55 2.22 7.28 6.13
CA PRO A 55 2.73 6.05 6.71
C PRO A 55 3.04 6.24 8.20
N THR A 56 2.54 5.33 9.04
CA THR A 56 2.59 5.45 10.50
C THR A 56 4.01 5.32 11.06
N ASP A 57 4.49 6.36 11.74
CA ASP A 57 5.80 6.44 12.40
C ASP A 57 7.02 6.30 11.47
N TYR A 58 6.89 6.70 10.20
CA TYR A 58 8.02 6.72 9.26
C TYR A 58 8.79 8.03 9.35
N LEU A 59 10.12 7.93 9.38
CA LEU A 59 11.00 9.08 9.12
C LEU A 59 10.95 9.45 7.64
N ASP A 60 11.25 10.70 7.29
CA ASP A 60 11.26 11.13 5.89
C ASP A 60 12.27 10.36 5.03
N SER A 61 13.43 9.97 5.60
CA SER A 61 14.42 9.11 4.94
C SER A 61 13.93 7.67 4.69
N GLN A 62 12.85 7.25 5.35
CA GLN A 62 12.24 5.93 5.18
C GLN A 62 11.05 5.96 4.22
N LYS A 63 10.60 7.14 3.79
CA LYS A 63 9.51 7.30 2.84
C LYS A 63 10.04 7.17 1.41
N HIS A 64 9.19 6.64 0.52
CA HIS A 64 9.52 6.65 -0.90
C HIS A 64 9.59 8.10 -1.40
N PRO A 65 10.57 8.48 -2.25
CA PRO A 65 10.68 9.86 -2.75
C PRO A 65 9.42 10.31 -3.52
N ASP A 66 8.79 9.39 -4.25
CA ASP A 66 7.55 9.65 -4.99
C ASP A 66 6.27 9.43 -4.16
N LEU A 67 6.36 9.27 -2.83
CA LEU A 67 5.19 8.92 -1.99
C LEU A 67 4.02 9.89 -2.17
N TYR A 68 4.32 11.17 -2.34
CA TYR A 68 3.34 12.25 -2.47
C TYR A 68 3.11 12.70 -3.93
N ARG A 69 3.69 12.01 -4.92
CA ARG A 69 3.52 12.35 -6.34
C ARG A 69 2.06 12.36 -6.77
N THR A 70 1.24 11.48 -6.19
CA THR A 70 -0.21 11.41 -6.44
C THR A 70 -1.00 11.76 -5.20
N VAL A 71 -2.05 12.57 -5.35
CA VAL A 71 -2.99 12.92 -4.27
C VAL A 71 -3.91 11.74 -3.93
N ARG A 72 -4.26 10.91 -4.92
CA ARG A 72 -5.16 9.76 -4.73
C ARG A 72 -4.58 8.72 -3.78
N VAL A 73 -5.41 8.23 -2.86
CA VAL A 73 -5.12 7.13 -1.94
C VAL A 73 -6.20 6.07 -2.11
N ILE A 74 -5.80 4.81 -2.26
CA ILE A 74 -6.73 3.67 -2.32
C ILE A 74 -7.25 3.37 -0.92
N ALA A 75 -8.57 3.44 -0.73
CA ALA A 75 -9.19 3.35 0.58
C ALA A 75 -10.14 2.15 0.74
N THR A 76 -10.56 1.50 -0.36
CA THR A 76 -11.45 0.33 -0.31
C THR A 76 -10.82 -0.93 -0.90
N GLU A 77 -11.41 -2.08 -0.59
CA GLU A 77 -11.00 -3.38 -1.11
C GLU A 77 -11.16 -3.44 -2.64
N GLU A 78 -12.28 -2.93 -3.14
CA GLU A 78 -12.64 -2.95 -4.56
C GLU A 78 -11.63 -2.16 -5.38
N GLU A 79 -11.28 -0.94 -4.94
CA GLU A 79 -10.28 -0.11 -5.61
C GLU A 79 -8.92 -0.81 -5.70
N LEU A 80 -8.50 -1.47 -4.61
CA LEU A 80 -7.24 -2.20 -4.58
C LEU A 80 -7.29 -3.42 -5.52
N ARG A 81 -8.40 -4.16 -5.53
CA ARG A 81 -8.58 -5.30 -6.44
C ARG A 81 -8.53 -4.88 -7.91
N GLU A 82 -9.16 -3.77 -8.28
CA GLU A 82 -9.10 -3.25 -9.64
C GLU A 82 -7.68 -2.83 -10.04
N LEU A 83 -6.92 -2.20 -9.14
CA LEU A 83 -5.52 -1.91 -9.38
C LEU A 83 -4.71 -3.20 -9.63
N LEU A 84 -4.89 -4.21 -8.76
CA LEU A 84 -4.16 -5.47 -8.84
C LEU A 84 -4.47 -6.25 -10.13
N LYS A 85 -5.71 -6.20 -10.62
CA LYS A 85 -6.10 -6.79 -11.92
C LYS A 85 -5.32 -6.16 -13.06
N ARG A 86 -5.24 -4.82 -13.12
CA ARG A 86 -4.44 -4.10 -14.13
C ARG A 86 -2.96 -4.48 -14.02
N CYS A 87 -2.43 -4.51 -12.79
CA CYS A 87 -1.05 -4.94 -12.55
C CYS A 87 -0.73 -6.38 -12.97
N ALA A 88 -1.72 -7.26 -12.99
CA ALA A 88 -1.59 -8.62 -13.50
C ALA A 88 -1.67 -8.65 -15.03
N ALA A 89 -2.56 -7.87 -15.65
CA ALA A 89 -2.72 -7.79 -17.09
C ALA A 89 -1.46 -7.26 -17.79
N ASP A 90 -0.79 -6.24 -17.23
CA ASP A 90 0.41 -5.63 -17.83
C ASP A 90 1.68 -6.54 -17.78
N ARG A 91 1.55 -7.75 -17.22
CA ARG A 91 2.64 -8.76 -17.17
C ARG A 91 2.50 -9.85 -18.23
N THR A 92 1.46 -9.79 -19.07
CA THR A 92 1.20 -10.73 -20.17
C THR A 92 1.52 -10.06 -21.50
#